data_AF-A0A6C0IDZ0-F1
#
_entry.id   AF-A0A6C0IDZ0-F1
#
_cell.length_a   1.000
_cell.length_b   1.000
_cell.length_c   1.000
_cell.angle_alpha   90.00
_cell.angle_beta   90.00
_cell.angle_gamma   90.00
#
_symmetry.space_group_name_H-M   'P 1'
#
loop_
_entity.id
_entity.type
_entity.pdbx_description
1 polymer ?
#
loop_
_entity_poly.entity_id
_entity_poly.type
_entity_poly.pdbx_seq_one_letter_code
_entity_poly.pdbx_strand_id
1 'polypeptide(L)'
;MNTNCFLEGVHCPVDVVSGDQMTKAKRHELFGRVDGGAQSIQCEHFQRQKIIQGTGLPCPSTSARINLRTNRLDAYLPHPNKKMDGFDYSEDFDGVQCWNKKKVYINMKCIVSNGGHQIRSLREVYWFVQGQLKVLQNEPHLYFANVLDGDFAHASFPKFEYAASLPEYENVRHRMYIGDLKGYFDWFKTL
;
A
#
# COMPACT_ATOMS: atom_id res chain seq x y z
N MET A 1 -18.95 -1.72 -30.16
CA MET A 1 -19.12 -2.22 -28.78
C MET A 1 -18.52 -3.62 -28.72
N ASN A 2 -17.42 -3.80 -27.99
CA ASN A 2 -16.86 -5.11 -27.63
C ASN A 2 -16.28 -4.96 -26.22
N THR A 3 -17.15 -5.12 -25.22
CA THR A 3 -16.86 -5.04 -23.79
C THR A 3 -16.44 -6.40 -23.24
N ASN A 4 -15.38 -6.97 -23.83
CA ASN A 4 -14.68 -8.14 -23.29
C ASN A 4 -13.17 -7.92 -23.48
N CYS A 5 -12.61 -6.96 -22.75
CA CYS A 5 -11.16 -6.90 -22.52
C CYS A 5 -10.88 -7.66 -21.22
N PHE A 6 -10.77 -8.98 -21.38
CA PHE A 6 -10.13 -9.97 -20.51
C PHE A 6 -9.79 -9.56 -19.06
N LEU A 7 -10.57 -10.09 -18.12
CA LEU A 7 -10.14 -10.31 -16.73
C LEU A 7 -9.07 -11.43 -16.61
N GLU A 8 -8.64 -12.04 -17.73
CA GLU A 8 -7.67 -13.15 -17.75
C GLU A 8 -6.20 -12.72 -17.50
N GLY A 9 -5.92 -11.41 -17.36
CA GLY A 9 -4.53 -10.91 -17.24
C GLY A 9 -3.97 -10.86 -15.82
N VAL A 10 -4.81 -10.63 -14.80
CA VAL A 10 -4.32 -10.43 -13.43
C VAL A 10 -4.06 -11.76 -12.75
N HIS A 11 -2.81 -12.00 -12.37
CA HIS A 11 -2.39 -13.22 -11.67
C HIS A 11 -1.36 -12.91 -10.58
N CYS A 12 -1.36 -13.69 -9.52
CA CYS A 12 -0.28 -13.64 -8.54
C CYS A 12 0.96 -14.33 -9.12
N PRO A 13 2.11 -13.67 -9.26
CA PRO A 13 3.33 -14.35 -9.67
C PRO A 13 3.69 -15.49 -8.72
N VAL A 14 4.24 -16.59 -9.26
CA VAL A 14 4.46 -17.85 -8.54
C VAL A 14 5.43 -17.76 -7.37
N ASP A 15 6.32 -16.78 -7.38
CA ASP A 15 7.34 -16.54 -6.37
C ASP A 15 6.91 -15.54 -5.28
N VAL A 16 5.65 -15.07 -5.32
CA VAL A 16 5.07 -14.27 -4.24
C VAL A 16 4.61 -15.20 -3.11
N VAL A 17 5.18 -14.97 -1.92
CA VAL A 17 4.78 -15.63 -0.67
C VAL A 17 3.76 -14.77 0.09
N SER A 18 3.03 -15.38 1.02
CA SER A 18 2.16 -14.60 1.91
C SER A 18 2.97 -13.80 2.93
N GLY A 19 2.37 -12.75 3.49
CA GLY A 19 3.04 -11.83 4.39
C GLY A 19 3.56 -12.51 5.65
N ASP A 20 2.81 -13.48 6.20
CA ASP A 20 3.22 -14.31 7.35
C ASP A 20 4.42 -15.21 7.07
N GLN A 21 4.65 -15.58 5.80
CA GLN A 21 5.81 -16.37 5.36
C GLN A 21 7.04 -15.49 5.09
N MET A 22 6.86 -14.17 4.96
CA MET A 22 7.95 -13.21 4.79
C MET A 22 8.61 -12.90 6.14
N THR A 23 9.35 -13.87 6.69
CA THR A 23 10.14 -13.70 7.91
C THR A 23 11.44 -12.93 7.65
N LYS A 24 12.15 -12.51 8.71
CA LYS A 24 13.50 -11.92 8.57
C LYS A 24 14.46 -12.83 7.80
N ALA A 25 14.42 -14.13 8.07
CA ALA A 25 15.24 -15.11 7.36
C ALA A 25 14.86 -15.19 5.88
N LYS A 26 13.55 -15.24 5.56
CA LYS A 26 13.09 -15.28 4.17
C LYS A 26 13.45 -14.00 3.42
N ARG A 27 13.33 -12.84 4.07
CA ARG A 27 13.77 -11.55 3.53
C ARG A 27 15.27 -11.56 3.20
N HIS A 28 16.08 -12.15 4.09
CA HIS A 28 17.52 -12.28 3.85
C HIS A 28 17.87 -13.28 2.76
N GLU A 29 17.09 -14.35 2.61
CA GLU A 29 17.23 -15.31 1.52
C GLU A 29 16.95 -14.66 0.16
N LEU A 30 15.87 -13.88 0.06
CA LEU A 30 15.42 -13.28 -1.20
C LEU A 30 16.28 -12.09 -1.64
N PHE A 31 16.75 -11.27 -0.69
CA PHE A 31 17.37 -9.97 -0.99
C PHE A 31 18.82 -9.86 -0.50
N GLY A 32 19.36 -10.92 0.11
CA GLY A 32 20.64 -10.87 0.82
C GLY A 32 20.50 -10.22 2.19
N ARG A 33 21.61 -9.99 2.89
CA ARG A 33 21.60 -9.44 4.25
C ARG A 33 21.09 -7.99 4.27
N VAL A 34 19.83 -7.81 4.67
CA VAL A 34 19.15 -6.52 4.84
C VAL A 34 19.25 -6.09 6.32
N ASP A 35 20.21 -5.22 6.64
CA ASP A 35 20.47 -4.73 8.00
C ASP A 35 20.07 -3.25 8.23
N GLY A 36 19.37 -2.63 7.27
CA GLY A 36 18.75 -1.31 7.41
C GLY A 36 19.08 -0.34 6.26
N GLY A 37 18.44 0.83 6.25
CA GLY A 37 18.72 1.89 5.26
C GLY A 37 18.39 1.50 3.82
N ALA A 38 19.30 1.80 2.87
CA ALA A 38 19.10 1.60 1.43
C ALA A 38 18.74 0.16 1.01
N GLN A 39 18.99 -0.84 1.86
CA GLN A 39 18.65 -2.23 1.59
C GLN A 39 17.15 -2.53 1.80
N SER A 40 16.41 -1.70 2.55
CA SER A 40 14.94 -1.86 2.67
C SER A 40 14.20 -1.55 1.37
N ILE A 41 14.84 -0.79 0.49
CA ILE A 41 14.34 -0.44 -0.85
C ILE A 41 14.20 -1.70 -1.73
N GLN A 42 15.01 -2.74 -1.49
CA GLN A 42 14.94 -3.99 -2.28
C GLN A 42 13.58 -4.68 -2.14
N CYS A 43 12.99 -4.69 -0.93
CA CYS A 43 11.66 -5.25 -0.72
C CYS A 43 10.60 -4.47 -1.50
N GLU A 44 10.67 -3.14 -1.45
CA GLU A 44 9.73 -2.27 -2.17
C GLU A 44 9.88 -2.41 -3.69
N HIS A 45 11.11 -2.54 -4.18
CA HIS A 45 11.39 -2.84 -5.59
C HIS A 45 10.81 -4.19 -6.00
N PHE A 46 10.97 -5.21 -5.17
CA PHE A 46 10.37 -6.52 -5.40
C PHE A 46 8.85 -6.42 -5.45
N GLN A 47 8.20 -5.82 -4.44
CA GLN A 47 6.75 -5.63 -4.41
C GLN A 47 6.26 -4.90 -5.66
N ARG A 48 6.91 -3.79 -6.05
CA ARG A 48 6.57 -3.03 -7.25
C ARG A 48 6.71 -3.87 -8.53
N GLN A 49 7.82 -4.60 -8.67
CA GLN A 49 8.03 -5.47 -9.83
C GLN A 49 6.95 -6.56 -9.93
N LYS A 50 6.56 -7.15 -8.80
CA LYS A 50 5.51 -8.17 -8.76
C LYS A 50 4.13 -7.61 -9.03
N ILE A 51 3.82 -6.42 -8.54
CA ILE A 51 2.60 -5.68 -8.90
C ILE A 51 2.56 -5.47 -10.42
N ILE A 52 3.64 -4.97 -11.03
CA ILE A 52 3.71 -4.76 -12.49
C ILE A 52 3.56 -6.08 -13.25
N GLN A 53 4.28 -7.13 -12.84
CA GLN A 53 4.23 -8.45 -13.46
C GLN A 53 2.84 -9.06 -13.38
N GLY A 54 2.21 -9.02 -12.20
CA GLY A 54 0.94 -9.68 -11.95
C GLY A 54 -0.28 -8.92 -12.45
N THR A 55 -0.21 -7.58 -12.55
CA THR A 55 -1.31 -6.76 -13.08
C THR A 55 -1.15 -6.42 -14.56
N GLY A 56 0.08 -6.48 -15.10
CA GLY A 56 0.41 -5.99 -16.45
C GLY A 56 0.38 -4.46 -16.57
N LEU A 57 0.24 -3.72 -15.46
CA LEU A 57 0.11 -2.26 -15.46
C LEU A 57 1.34 -1.57 -14.88
N PRO A 58 1.76 -0.42 -15.43
CA PRO A 58 2.86 0.36 -14.88
C PRO A 58 2.51 0.86 -13.47
N CYS A 59 3.51 0.86 -12.58
CA CYS A 59 3.40 1.38 -11.22
C CYS A 59 4.48 2.45 -10.98
N PRO A 60 4.39 3.63 -11.63
CA PRO A 60 5.34 4.73 -11.42
C PRO A 60 5.27 5.24 -9.98
N SER A 61 6.41 5.72 -9.48
CA SER A 61 6.48 6.46 -8.23
C SER A 61 5.69 7.78 -8.33
N THR A 62 5.28 8.31 -7.18
CA THR A 62 4.50 9.54 -7.12
C THR A 62 4.87 10.35 -5.88
N SER A 63 4.73 11.67 -5.96
CA SER A 63 4.85 12.57 -4.81
C SER A 63 3.49 12.90 -4.19
N ALA A 64 2.47 12.08 -4.46
CA ALA A 64 1.14 12.27 -3.90
C ALA A 64 1.17 12.05 -2.38
N ARG A 65 0.50 12.91 -1.63
CA ARG A 65 0.46 12.88 -0.15
C ARG A 65 -0.93 13.25 0.34
N ILE A 66 -1.31 12.75 1.50
CA ILE A 66 -2.54 13.16 2.18
C ILE A 66 -2.19 14.18 3.25
N ASN A 67 -2.85 15.34 3.26
CA ASN A 67 -2.89 16.19 4.45
C ASN A 67 -3.85 15.54 5.46
N LEU A 68 -3.30 14.96 6.53
CA LEU A 68 -4.01 14.20 7.55
C LEU A 68 -4.92 15.09 8.42
N ARG A 69 -4.67 16.40 8.46
CA ARG A 69 -5.53 17.37 9.16
C ARG A 69 -6.77 17.70 8.34
N THR A 70 -6.60 17.97 7.04
CA THR A 70 -7.71 18.38 6.16
C THR A 70 -8.36 17.24 5.40
N ASN A 71 -7.80 16.02 5.46
CA ASN A 71 -8.21 14.84 4.69
C ASN A 71 -8.24 15.09 3.18
N ARG A 72 -7.24 15.80 2.67
CA ARG A 72 -7.12 16.11 1.25
C ARG A 72 -5.94 15.38 0.65
N LEU A 73 -6.15 14.79 -0.52
CA LEU A 73 -5.08 14.23 -1.34
C LEU A 73 -4.51 15.32 -2.24
N ASP A 74 -3.24 15.65 -2.04
CA ASP A 74 -2.48 16.48 -2.98
C ASP A 74 -1.75 15.54 -3.95
N ALA A 75 -2.20 15.52 -5.21
CA ALA A 75 -1.67 14.60 -6.23
C ALA A 75 -0.20 14.86 -6.61
N TYR A 76 0.33 16.06 -6.28
CA TYR A 76 1.72 16.44 -6.51
C TYR A 76 2.20 17.37 -5.40
N LEU A 77 2.91 16.82 -4.42
CA LEU A 77 3.52 17.60 -3.34
C LEU A 77 4.96 17.13 -3.04
N PRO A 78 5.93 17.49 -3.88
CA PRO A 78 7.32 17.29 -3.55
C PRO A 78 7.72 18.22 -2.38
N HIS A 79 8.43 17.67 -1.39
CA HIS A 79 9.00 18.41 -0.25
C HIS A 79 7.99 19.12 0.68
N PRO A 80 7.05 18.39 1.32
CA PRO A 80 6.03 18.99 2.20
C PRO A 80 6.63 19.81 3.35
N ASN A 81 7.80 19.41 3.87
CA ASN A 81 8.49 20.09 4.97
C ASN A 81 8.96 21.53 4.65
N LYS A 82 8.86 21.98 3.40
CA LYS A 82 9.10 23.39 3.03
C LYS A 82 7.88 24.28 3.30
N LYS A 83 6.71 23.70 3.58
CA LYS A 83 5.48 24.41 3.92
C LYS A 83 5.32 24.55 5.43
N MET A 84 4.56 25.56 5.87
CA MET A 84 4.24 25.75 7.30
C MET A 84 3.45 24.58 7.90
N ASP A 85 2.58 23.95 7.10
CA ASP A 85 1.78 22.79 7.46
C ASP A 85 2.43 21.46 7.04
N GLY A 86 3.75 21.45 6.78
CA GLY A 86 4.47 20.29 6.25
C GLY A 86 4.33 19.01 7.08
N PHE A 87 4.23 19.13 8.40
CA PHE A 87 4.04 17.99 9.32
C PHE A 87 2.61 17.42 9.35
N ASP A 88 1.63 18.11 8.75
CA ASP A 88 0.29 17.57 8.61
C ASP A 88 0.19 16.58 7.45
N TYR A 89 1.23 16.47 6.61
CA TYR A 89 1.25 15.57 5.46
C TYR A 89 1.77 14.17 5.80
N SER A 90 1.16 13.17 5.18
CA SER A 90 1.62 11.78 5.21
C SER A 90 2.97 11.61 4.51
N GLU A 91 3.55 10.41 4.65
CA GLU A 91 4.50 9.88 3.67
C GLU A 91 3.89 9.91 2.25
N ASP A 92 4.76 9.90 1.24
CA ASP A 92 4.35 9.71 -0.15
C ASP A 92 3.90 8.28 -0.41
N PHE A 93 3.02 8.11 -1.39
CA PHE A 93 2.69 6.79 -1.90
C PHE A 93 3.85 6.24 -2.74
N ASP A 94 4.18 4.98 -2.55
CA ASP A 94 5.27 4.32 -3.27
C ASP A 94 4.96 4.08 -4.76
N GLY A 95 3.67 4.07 -5.12
CA GLY A 95 3.27 3.95 -6.51
C GLY A 95 1.82 4.32 -6.82
N VAL A 96 1.51 4.37 -8.10
CA VAL A 96 0.14 4.58 -8.61
C VAL A 96 -0.13 3.69 -9.81
N GLN A 97 -1.32 3.10 -9.87
CA GLN A 97 -1.82 2.38 -11.04
C GLN A 97 -3.15 2.96 -11.51
N CYS A 98 -3.38 2.89 -12.82
CA CYS A 98 -4.63 3.31 -13.45
C CYS A 98 -5.27 2.11 -14.13
N TRP A 99 -6.49 1.76 -13.72
CA TRP A 99 -7.26 0.63 -14.25
C TRP A 99 -8.71 1.04 -14.47
N ASN A 100 -9.24 0.92 -15.68
CA ASN A 100 -10.65 1.24 -15.98
C ASN A 100 -11.15 2.58 -15.40
N LYS A 101 -10.36 3.66 -15.56
CA LYS A 101 -10.60 5.01 -14.99
C LYS A 101 -10.54 5.11 -13.46
N LYS A 102 -10.26 4.00 -12.76
CA LYS A 102 -9.95 3.97 -11.33
C LYS A 102 -8.48 4.27 -11.14
N LYS A 103 -8.16 5.09 -10.14
CA LYS A 103 -6.78 5.39 -9.75
C LYS A 103 -6.50 4.75 -8.40
N VAL A 104 -5.53 3.84 -8.38
CA VAL A 104 -5.09 3.10 -7.19
C VAL A 104 -3.77 3.69 -6.73
N TYR A 105 -3.74 4.34 -5.57
CA TYR A 105 -2.49 4.72 -4.92
C TYR A 105 -2.01 3.60 -4.00
N ILE A 106 -0.73 3.26 -4.07
CA ILE A 106 -0.17 2.07 -3.44
C ILE A 106 0.90 2.50 -2.44
N ASN A 107 0.78 1.98 -1.23
CA ASN A 107 1.79 2.03 -0.17
C ASN A 107 2.33 0.60 0.02
N MET A 108 3.66 0.45 0.02
CA MET A 108 4.41 -0.80 0.03
C MET A 108 5.33 -0.79 1.25
N LYS A 109 5.13 -1.72 2.17
CA LYS A 109 6.03 -1.88 3.33
C LYS A 109 6.32 -3.36 3.55
N CYS A 110 7.54 -3.66 4.02
CA CYS A 110 7.97 -5.01 4.39
C CYS A 110 8.56 -5.00 5.82
N ILE A 111 7.79 -5.47 6.80
CA ILE A 111 8.12 -5.37 8.23
C ILE A 111 8.13 -6.77 8.86
N VAL A 112 9.33 -7.29 9.10
CA VAL A 112 9.60 -8.70 9.42
C VAL A 112 10.15 -8.95 10.85
N SER A 113 10.12 -7.93 11.70
CA SER A 113 10.66 -8.04 13.05
C SER A 113 9.99 -7.08 14.01
N ASN A 114 10.02 -7.44 15.29
CA ASN A 114 9.67 -6.52 16.36
C ASN A 114 10.84 -5.56 16.64
N GLY A 115 10.51 -4.33 17.00
CA GLY A 115 11.49 -3.28 17.29
C GLY A 115 10.84 -1.91 17.31
N GLY A 116 11.42 -0.98 18.07
CA GLY A 116 10.82 0.35 18.25
C GLY A 116 10.68 1.14 16.95
N HIS A 117 11.53 0.91 15.96
CA HIS A 117 11.39 1.51 14.63
C HIS A 117 10.19 0.91 13.87
N GLN A 118 10.09 -0.42 13.84
CA GLN A 118 9.05 -1.17 13.14
C GLN A 118 7.65 -0.86 13.69
N ILE A 119 7.54 -0.76 15.02
CA ILE A 119 6.30 -0.36 15.69
C ILE A 119 5.90 1.07 15.30
N ARG A 120 6.86 2.01 15.23
CA ARG A 120 6.59 3.38 14.79
C ARG A 120 6.11 3.42 13.34
N SER A 121 6.77 2.68 12.44
CA SER A 121 6.35 2.59 11.03
C SER A 121 4.94 2.03 10.88
N LEU A 122 4.58 0.96 11.60
CA LEU A 122 3.21 0.43 11.57
C LEU A 122 2.18 1.44 12.12
N ARG A 123 2.55 2.21 13.15
CA ARG A 123 1.69 3.27 13.69
C ARG A 123 1.50 4.42 12.69
N GLU A 124 2.54 4.78 11.95
CA GLU A 124 2.45 5.78 10.87
C GLU A 124 1.55 5.29 9.73
N VAL A 125 1.72 4.04 9.29
CA VAL A 125 0.82 3.42 8.30
C VAL A 125 -0.63 3.39 8.81
N TYR A 126 -0.85 3.17 10.10
CA TYR A 126 -2.20 3.18 10.67
C TYR A 126 -2.88 4.54 10.54
N TRP A 127 -2.16 5.63 10.85
CA TRP A 127 -2.67 6.99 10.62
C TRP A 127 -2.87 7.30 9.14
N PHE A 128 -1.99 6.77 8.28
CA PHE A 128 -2.11 6.94 6.83
C PHE A 128 -3.37 6.25 6.29
N VAL A 129 -3.64 5.01 6.70
CA VAL A 129 -4.87 4.26 6.41
C VAL A 129 -6.12 5.05 6.82
N GLN A 130 -6.12 5.64 8.03
CA GLN A 130 -7.25 6.48 8.45
C GLN A 130 -7.43 7.71 7.56
N GLY A 131 -6.34 8.39 7.19
CA GLY A 131 -6.38 9.52 6.27
C GLY A 131 -6.93 9.12 4.89
N GLN A 132 -6.49 7.98 4.37
CA GLN A 132 -6.98 7.41 3.12
C GLN A 132 -8.48 7.10 3.17
N LEU A 133 -8.99 6.49 4.25
CA LEU A 133 -10.43 6.21 4.42
C LEU A 133 -11.27 7.49 4.39
N LYS A 134 -10.79 8.56 5.03
CA LYS A 134 -11.46 9.88 5.01
C LYS A 134 -11.41 10.54 3.63
N VAL A 135 -10.32 10.40 2.90
CA VAL A 135 -10.24 10.86 1.50
C VAL A 135 -11.28 10.13 0.64
N LEU A 136 -11.41 8.81 0.79
CA LEU A 136 -12.36 8.01 0.00
C LEU A 136 -13.80 8.48 0.16
N GLN A 137 -14.19 9.05 1.32
CA GLN A 137 -15.55 9.58 1.52
C GLN A 137 -15.93 10.66 0.51
N ASN A 138 -14.95 11.38 -0.07
CA ASN A 138 -15.18 12.49 -0.99
C ASN A 138 -14.71 12.21 -2.42
N GLU A 139 -13.99 11.11 -2.66
CA GLU A 139 -13.29 10.84 -3.92
C GLU A 139 -13.72 9.49 -4.52
N PRO A 140 -14.81 9.41 -5.31
CA PRO A 140 -15.45 8.15 -5.72
C PRO A 140 -14.61 7.31 -6.69
N HIS A 141 -13.66 7.91 -7.41
CA HIS A 141 -12.81 7.23 -8.40
C HIS A 141 -11.44 6.80 -7.84
N LEU A 142 -11.19 7.11 -6.58
CA LEU A 142 -9.94 6.75 -5.91
C LEU A 142 -10.07 5.44 -5.15
N TYR A 143 -8.95 4.74 -5.13
CA TYR A 143 -8.71 3.49 -4.44
C TYR A 143 -7.33 3.57 -3.77
N PHE A 144 -7.18 2.88 -2.66
CA PHE A 144 -5.91 2.80 -1.93
C PHE A 144 -5.54 1.35 -1.71
N ALA A 145 -4.27 1.01 -1.86
CA ALA A 145 -3.74 -0.30 -1.51
C ALA A 145 -2.56 -0.17 -0.56
N ASN A 146 -2.69 -0.73 0.64
CA ASN A 146 -1.61 -0.88 1.60
C ASN A 146 -1.13 -2.32 1.52
N VAL A 147 -0.06 -2.53 0.75
CA VAL A 147 0.61 -3.81 0.56
C VAL A 147 1.70 -3.94 1.62
N LEU A 148 1.37 -4.67 2.69
CA LEU A 148 2.12 -4.78 3.93
C LEU A 148 2.63 -6.21 4.09
N ASP A 149 3.81 -6.50 3.53
CA ASP A 149 4.47 -7.79 3.72
C ASP A 149 5.22 -7.84 5.04
N GLY A 150 5.49 -9.06 5.49
CA GLY A 150 6.29 -9.35 6.66
C GLY A 150 5.46 -9.90 7.81
N ASP A 151 6.02 -10.90 8.50
CA ASP A 151 5.35 -11.62 9.58
C ASP A 151 4.82 -10.69 10.68
N PHE A 152 5.58 -9.64 11.02
CA PHE A 152 5.20 -8.66 12.02
C PHE A 152 4.12 -7.69 11.53
N ALA A 153 4.15 -7.30 10.25
CA ALA A 153 3.06 -6.53 9.64
C ALA A 153 1.77 -7.35 9.62
N HIS A 154 1.85 -8.62 9.19
CA HIS A 154 0.73 -9.55 9.12
C HIS A 154 0.07 -9.74 10.49
N ALA A 155 0.87 -9.95 11.54
CA ALA A 155 0.38 -10.03 12.92
C ALA A 155 -0.33 -8.74 13.41
N SER A 156 -0.18 -7.63 12.70
CA SER A 156 -0.83 -6.35 13.01
C SER A 156 -2.08 -6.07 12.17
N PHE A 157 -2.44 -6.91 11.20
CA PHE A 157 -3.63 -6.74 10.35
C PHE A 157 -4.93 -6.49 11.14
N PRO A 158 -5.23 -7.19 12.26
CA PRO A 158 -6.44 -6.92 13.02
C PRO A 158 -6.60 -5.46 13.48
N LYS A 159 -5.49 -4.73 13.67
CA LYS A 159 -5.53 -3.30 14.03
C LYS A 159 -6.00 -2.45 12.86
N PHE A 160 -5.53 -2.74 11.66
CA PHE A 160 -5.94 -2.03 10.46
C PHE A 160 -7.38 -2.39 10.05
N GLU A 161 -7.75 -3.66 10.18
CA GLU A 161 -9.12 -4.13 9.97
C GLU A 161 -10.10 -3.43 10.91
N TYR A 162 -9.74 -3.28 12.19
CA TYR A 162 -10.53 -2.49 13.14
C TYR A 162 -10.81 -1.08 12.60
N ALA A 163 -9.79 -0.35 12.14
CA ALA A 163 -9.95 0.99 11.59
C ALA A 163 -10.85 1.02 10.34
N ALA A 164 -10.70 0.05 9.42
CA ALA A 164 -11.52 -0.05 8.22
C ALA A 164 -12.95 -0.55 8.48
N SER A 165 -13.20 -1.19 9.62
CA SER A 165 -14.52 -1.69 10.04
C SER A 165 -15.38 -0.68 10.78
N LEU A 166 -14.84 0.51 11.07
CA LEU A 166 -15.61 1.54 11.76
C LEU A 166 -16.84 1.96 10.93
N PRO A 167 -18.02 2.16 11.54
CA PRO A 167 -19.27 2.40 10.81
C PRO A 167 -19.21 3.56 9.80
N GLU A 168 -18.47 4.62 10.11
CA GLU A 168 -18.32 5.78 9.22
C GLU A 168 -17.63 5.46 7.88
N TYR A 169 -16.98 4.30 7.76
CA TYR A 169 -16.27 3.88 6.55
C TYR A 169 -16.94 2.72 5.81
N GLU A 170 -18.11 2.26 6.25
CA GLU A 170 -18.82 1.12 5.66
C GLU A 170 -19.00 1.27 4.14
N ASN A 171 -19.36 2.47 3.68
CA ASN A 171 -19.62 2.77 2.27
C ASN A 171 -18.35 2.91 1.42
N VAL A 172 -17.16 2.94 2.02
CA VAL A 172 -15.91 3.22 1.30
C VAL A 172 -14.83 2.16 1.48
N ARG A 173 -14.91 1.33 2.53
CA ARG A 173 -13.89 0.33 2.87
C ARG A 173 -13.55 -0.64 1.73
N HIS A 174 -14.53 -0.97 0.88
CA HIS A 174 -14.32 -1.85 -0.28
C HIS A 174 -13.34 -1.28 -1.32
N ARG A 175 -13.10 0.04 -1.31
CA ARG A 175 -12.13 0.73 -2.17
C ARG A 175 -10.72 0.80 -1.58
N MET A 176 -10.52 0.17 -0.44
CA MET A 176 -9.22 0.07 0.22
C MET A 176 -8.78 -1.39 0.34
N TYR A 177 -7.56 -1.66 -0.07
CA TYR A 177 -6.86 -2.90 0.27
C TYR A 177 -5.92 -2.68 1.45
N ILE A 178 -5.96 -3.61 2.39
CA ILE A 178 -4.99 -3.74 3.47
C ILE A 178 -4.67 -5.22 3.60
N GLY A 179 -3.44 -5.59 3.24
CA GLY A 179 -3.02 -6.98 3.28
C GLY A 179 -1.64 -7.14 2.68
N ASP A 180 -1.25 -8.37 2.36
CA ASP A 180 0.05 -8.68 1.79
C ASP A 180 0.07 -8.59 0.26
N LEU A 181 1.24 -8.76 -0.34
CA LEU A 181 1.39 -8.73 -1.79
C LEU A 181 0.60 -9.86 -2.48
N LYS A 182 0.43 -10.99 -1.81
CA LYS A 182 -0.29 -12.14 -2.37
C LYS A 182 -1.78 -11.85 -2.52
N GLY A 183 -2.43 -11.34 -1.48
CA GLY A 183 -3.85 -11.02 -1.51
C GLY A 183 -4.18 -9.78 -2.35
N TYR A 184 -3.19 -8.91 -2.62
CA TYR A 184 -3.37 -7.73 -3.44
C TYR A 184 -3.93 -8.07 -4.83
N PHE A 185 -3.44 -9.13 -5.47
CA PHE A 185 -3.88 -9.51 -6.81
C PHE A 185 -5.35 -9.94 -6.85
N ASP A 186 -5.82 -10.62 -5.80
CA ASP A 186 -7.22 -11.04 -5.71
C ASP A 186 -8.14 -9.86 -5.46
N TRP A 187 -7.72 -8.91 -4.60
CA TRP A 187 -8.46 -7.65 -4.45
C TRP A 187 -8.46 -6.84 -5.76
N PHE A 188 -7.33 -6.75 -6.47
CA PHE A 188 -7.21 -5.97 -7.69
C PHE A 188 -8.14 -6.47 -8.80
N LYS A 189 -8.39 -7.79 -8.88
CA LYS A 189 -9.39 -8.37 -9.80
C LYS A 189 -10.83 -7.91 -9.52
N THR A 190 -11.12 -7.42 -8.31
CA THR A 190 -12.45 -6.90 -7.95
C THR A 190 -12.67 -5.44 -8.40
N LEU A 191 -11.63 -4.78 -8.91
CA LEU A 191 -11.69 -3.42 -9.48
C LEU A 191 -12.23 -3.45 -10.92
#